data_AF-A0A970Y026-F1
#
_entry.id   AF-A0A970Y026-F1
#
_cell.length_a   1.000
_cell.length_b   1.000
_cell.length_c   1.000
_cell.angle_alpha   90.00
_cell.angle_beta   90.00
_cell.angle_gamma   90.00
#
_symmetry.space_group_name_H-M   'P 1'
#
loop_
_entity.id
_entity.type
_entity.pdbx_description
1 polymer ?
#
loop_
_entity_poly.entity_id
_entity_poly.type
_entity_poly.pdbx_seq_one_letter_code
_entity_poly.pdbx_strand_id
1 'polypeptide(L)'
;MQNARRDRIAQWAFDTRPILGRFHLWLEDVDEECTCSGSTSGEEFFVGDGLRRSFIMAAAVTALGTKLFGRYSEGRGKTKAEVNRIKKDADATSAYALSEALWYLSRGLPENHALLVSMGEGLMPKAGETPEQGSNPLLGFGRVYARPMVALKLDRLVQRLLNDGRYGWGRFWDDVRAAGLTVWGAAIDTLENTSRFAEGASTGPMTVLHLYDQPLIITRPYEGYMGTLALPSAVYDTAARHSRLISYHTPRALVYEAIAETYPGIESANVHVWTLTGKAREERLHSLWEDWRALGAHLVEDGWALPGGGRVFTSSGTYAPARSIGPWRDAEGRPHLFILDGYAGTAEAVQAASLDPVLGIRTSMSVFTSRFKVGWEREREVMGIDPAAEDCRSRLAAVLGLEPGDSLVASYLEDMKWARAAHMPLRNSAVAIDDFFPLKEWNLLAVAGHMLPDPYSGADGVECVRPGVYRVTTSALSREGIVRVTLQLRLEESLEKSRLVFSPLLDRFYYGEDFRARPVKISDSGRIRNELQTLCSEALDYLEDGRIRVCFSRIDEAVLPLDKQRRIREVLEWYQEHHPIWFRWLVIE
;
A
#
# COMPACT_ATOMS: atom_id res chain seq x y z
N MET A 1 -0.48 -37.81 9.89
CA MET A 1 -0.06 -36.80 8.88
C MET A 1 -1.09 -36.57 7.78
N GLN A 2 -1.58 -37.61 7.08
CA GLN A 2 -2.53 -37.40 5.97
C GLN A 2 -3.89 -36.82 6.40
N ASN A 3 -4.43 -37.23 7.55
CA ASN A 3 -5.67 -36.64 8.10
C ASN A 3 -5.46 -35.18 8.51
N ALA A 4 -4.39 -34.86 9.25
CA ALA A 4 -4.07 -33.49 9.64
C ALA A 4 -3.92 -32.53 8.44
N ARG A 5 -3.32 -32.99 7.34
CA ARG A 5 -3.24 -32.21 6.09
C ARG A 5 -4.62 -31.99 5.46
N ARG A 6 -5.46 -33.03 5.40
CA ARG A 6 -6.84 -32.92 4.89
C ARG A 6 -7.69 -31.98 5.74
N ASP A 7 -7.58 -32.07 7.07
CA ASP A 7 -8.30 -31.21 8.01
C ASP A 7 -7.87 -29.75 7.85
N ARG A 8 -6.56 -29.49 7.68
CA ARG A 8 -6.03 -28.15 7.37
C ARG A 8 -6.62 -27.59 6.06
N ILE A 9 -6.58 -28.37 4.98
CA ILE A 9 -7.14 -27.96 3.69
C ILE A 9 -8.64 -27.67 3.83
N ALA A 10 -9.39 -28.53 4.52
CA ALA A 10 -10.82 -28.35 4.75
C ALA A 10 -11.12 -27.08 5.55
N GLN A 11 -10.35 -26.79 6.60
CA GLN A 11 -10.49 -25.58 7.41
C GLN A 11 -10.20 -24.32 6.59
N TRP A 12 -9.12 -24.31 5.80
CA TRP A 12 -8.81 -23.19 4.89
C TRP A 12 -9.91 -22.99 3.85
N ALA A 13 -10.38 -24.07 3.22
CA ALA A 13 -11.44 -24.00 2.23
C ALA A 13 -12.75 -23.46 2.84
N PHE A 14 -13.06 -23.83 4.09
CA PHE A 14 -14.23 -23.33 4.82
C PHE A 14 -14.11 -21.83 5.12
N ASP A 15 -13.01 -21.41 5.76
CA ASP A 15 -12.82 -20.01 6.18
C ASP A 15 -12.72 -19.06 4.99
N THR A 16 -12.11 -19.51 3.89
CA THR A 16 -11.84 -18.68 2.71
C THR A 16 -12.87 -18.88 1.59
N ARG A 17 -13.92 -19.68 1.84
CA ARG A 17 -14.98 -19.99 0.87
C ARG A 17 -15.56 -18.77 0.15
N PRO A 18 -15.85 -17.63 0.82
CA PRO A 18 -16.41 -16.46 0.13
C PRO A 18 -15.48 -15.92 -0.97
N ILE A 19 -14.16 -15.97 -0.76
CA ILE A 19 -13.16 -15.49 -1.71
C ILE A 19 -12.96 -16.54 -2.82
N LEU A 20 -12.79 -17.81 -2.46
CA LEU A 20 -12.64 -18.91 -3.43
C LEU A 20 -13.82 -18.97 -4.41
N GLY A 21 -15.06 -18.91 -3.88
CA GLY A 21 -16.26 -18.91 -4.70
C GLY A 21 -16.40 -17.66 -5.58
N ARG A 22 -15.90 -16.51 -5.14
CA ARG A 22 -15.91 -15.29 -5.94
C ARG A 22 -14.95 -15.37 -7.13
N PHE A 23 -13.78 -15.96 -6.95
CA PHE A 23 -12.76 -16.05 -7.98
C PHE A 23 -12.78 -17.37 -8.77
N HIS A 24 -13.77 -18.23 -8.52
CA HIS A 24 -13.93 -19.53 -9.17
C HIS A 24 -12.66 -20.37 -9.01
N LEU A 25 -12.18 -20.46 -7.77
CA LEU A 25 -10.96 -21.14 -7.38
C LEU A 25 -11.26 -22.34 -6.50
N TRP A 26 -10.52 -23.41 -6.73
CA TRP A 26 -10.50 -24.60 -5.88
C TRP A 26 -9.16 -24.71 -5.15
N LEU A 27 -9.19 -24.88 -3.83
CA LEU A 27 -8.00 -25.11 -3.01
C LEU A 27 -7.60 -26.58 -3.05
N GLU A 28 -6.47 -26.92 -3.67
CA GLU A 28 -5.95 -28.29 -3.74
C GLU A 28 -5.05 -28.64 -2.56
N ASP A 29 -4.28 -27.66 -2.08
CA ASP A 29 -3.31 -27.87 -1.01
C ASP A 29 -2.98 -26.56 -0.28
N VAL A 30 -2.55 -26.69 0.96
CA VAL A 30 -2.04 -25.57 1.76
C VAL A 30 -0.95 -26.05 2.70
N ASP A 31 0.16 -25.33 2.71
CA ASP A 31 1.22 -25.51 3.69
C ASP A 31 1.52 -24.21 4.43
N GLU A 32 1.87 -24.35 5.71
CA GLU A 32 2.09 -23.24 6.64
C GLU A 32 3.43 -23.45 7.35
N GLU A 33 4.33 -22.48 7.18
CA GLU A 33 5.61 -22.41 7.88
C GLU A 33 5.55 -21.23 8.87
N CYS A 34 5.62 -21.52 10.16
CA CYS A 34 5.61 -20.50 11.20
C CYS A 34 7.01 -20.30 11.78
N THR A 35 7.49 -19.06 11.75
CA THR A 35 8.69 -18.63 12.47
C THR A 35 8.23 -17.77 13.64
N CYS A 36 8.04 -18.39 14.81
CA CYS A 36 7.60 -17.70 16.01
C CYS A 36 8.76 -16.96 16.68
N SER A 37 8.55 -15.69 17.04
CA SER A 37 9.46 -14.90 17.87
C SER A 37 9.19 -15.19 19.35
N GLY A 38 9.54 -16.39 19.82
CA GLY A 38 9.73 -16.70 21.25
C GLY A 38 8.55 -16.52 22.23
N SER A 39 7.38 -16.02 21.83
CA SER A 39 6.19 -15.94 22.68
C SER A 39 5.30 -17.16 22.44
N THR A 40 5.36 -18.10 23.38
CA THR A 40 4.43 -19.24 23.51
C THR A 40 3.21 -18.85 24.34
N SER A 41 2.72 -17.62 24.22
CA SER A 41 1.37 -17.27 24.69
C SER A 41 0.41 -17.59 23.56
N GLY A 42 -0.56 -18.47 23.80
CA GLY A 42 -1.64 -18.80 22.86
C GLY A 42 -2.62 -17.65 22.63
N GLU A 43 -2.12 -16.43 22.44
CA GLU A 43 -2.90 -15.28 22.01
C GLU A 43 -3.10 -15.40 20.51
N GLU A 44 -4.36 -15.57 20.11
CA GLU A 44 -4.77 -15.57 18.71
C GLU A 44 -4.54 -14.16 18.14
N PHE A 45 -4.15 -14.07 16.86
CA PHE A 45 -4.11 -12.81 16.10
C PHE A 45 -5.35 -11.97 16.42
N PHE A 46 -5.22 -10.64 16.56
CA PHE A 46 -6.34 -9.79 16.99
C PHE A 46 -7.60 -9.89 16.12
N VAL A 47 -7.46 -10.30 14.85
CA VAL A 47 -8.57 -10.52 13.91
C VAL A 47 -9.25 -11.89 14.07
N GLY A 48 -8.64 -12.82 14.81
CA GLY A 48 -9.03 -14.21 14.87
C GLY A 48 -8.61 -15.03 13.67
N ASP A 49 -8.56 -16.34 13.86
CA ASP A 49 -7.87 -17.28 12.98
C ASP A 49 -8.51 -17.42 11.58
N GLY A 50 -9.84 -17.42 11.52
CA GLY A 50 -10.59 -17.50 10.25
C GLY A 50 -10.48 -16.24 9.39
N LEU A 51 -10.51 -15.06 10.02
CA LEU A 51 -10.32 -13.79 9.29
C LEU A 51 -8.87 -13.63 8.86
N ARG A 52 -7.88 -14.05 9.67
CA ARG A 52 -6.47 -14.13 9.26
C ARG A 52 -6.32 -14.92 7.97
N ARG A 53 -6.86 -16.15 7.90
CA ARG A 53 -6.82 -16.98 6.68
C ARG A 53 -7.51 -16.30 5.50
N SER A 54 -8.61 -15.58 5.75
CA SER A 54 -9.31 -14.80 4.72
C SER A 54 -8.46 -13.64 4.16
N PHE A 55 -7.74 -12.90 5.00
CA PHE A 55 -6.81 -11.85 4.54
C PHE A 55 -5.62 -12.43 3.79
N ILE A 56 -5.08 -13.57 4.24
CA ILE A 56 -4.02 -14.29 3.52
C ILE A 56 -4.52 -14.72 2.13
N MET A 57 -5.72 -15.30 2.04
CA MET A 57 -6.32 -15.66 0.77
C MET A 57 -6.58 -14.44 -0.12
N ALA A 58 -6.99 -13.30 0.45
CA ALA A 58 -7.18 -12.06 -0.30
C ALA A 58 -5.87 -11.60 -0.98
N ALA A 59 -4.73 -11.66 -0.28
CA ALA A 59 -3.43 -11.38 -0.86
C ALA A 59 -3.01 -12.44 -1.91
N ALA A 60 -3.32 -13.72 -1.66
CA ALA A 60 -3.01 -14.81 -2.58
C ALA A 60 -3.75 -14.66 -3.92
N VAL A 61 -5.07 -14.44 -3.90
CA VAL A 61 -5.85 -14.27 -5.13
C VAL A 61 -5.47 -12.99 -5.87
N THR A 62 -5.09 -11.94 -5.13
CA THR A 62 -4.59 -10.70 -5.72
C THR A 62 -3.27 -10.96 -6.45
N ALA A 63 -2.30 -11.60 -5.81
CA ALA A 63 -1.02 -11.94 -6.44
C ALA A 63 -1.21 -12.85 -7.68
N LEU A 64 -2.06 -13.88 -7.57
CA LEU A 64 -2.40 -14.78 -8.68
C LEU A 64 -3.04 -14.02 -9.84
N GLY A 65 -4.09 -13.24 -9.56
CA GLY A 65 -4.84 -12.49 -10.55
C GLY A 65 -3.96 -11.49 -11.29
N THR A 66 -3.17 -10.71 -10.55
CA THR A 66 -2.27 -9.71 -11.12
C THR A 66 -1.17 -10.37 -11.94
N LYS A 67 -0.55 -11.47 -11.45
CA LYS A 67 0.48 -12.17 -12.22
C LYS A 67 -0.04 -12.71 -13.56
N LEU A 68 -1.24 -13.30 -13.57
CA LEU A 68 -1.80 -13.94 -14.76
C LEU A 68 -2.46 -12.93 -15.73
N PHE A 69 -3.11 -11.89 -15.20
CA PHE A 69 -4.00 -11.03 -15.98
C PHE A 69 -3.58 -9.56 -16.00
N GLY A 70 -2.61 -9.16 -15.18
CA GLY A 70 -2.08 -7.80 -15.09
C GLY A 70 -1.05 -7.42 -16.16
N ARG A 71 -0.85 -8.23 -17.21
CA ARG A 71 0.04 -7.90 -18.35
C ARG A 71 1.55 -7.87 -17.99
N TYR A 72 1.98 -8.79 -17.13
CA TYR A 72 3.38 -8.96 -16.73
C TYR A 72 4.34 -8.98 -17.94
N SER A 73 5.44 -8.23 -17.86
CA SER A 73 6.51 -8.14 -18.88
C SER A 73 6.14 -7.54 -20.24
N GLU A 74 4.87 -7.18 -20.48
CA GLU A 74 4.44 -6.63 -21.77
C GLU A 74 5.02 -5.23 -22.07
N GLY A 75 5.56 -4.54 -21.05
CA GLY A 75 6.18 -3.21 -21.19
C GLY A 75 7.63 -3.26 -21.70
N ARG A 76 8.24 -4.45 -21.78
CA ARG A 76 9.63 -4.59 -22.24
C ARG A 76 9.79 -4.10 -23.67
N GLY A 77 10.71 -3.14 -23.87
CA GLY A 77 11.00 -2.56 -25.18
C GLY A 77 9.92 -1.62 -25.72
N LYS A 78 8.93 -1.26 -24.90
CA LYS A 78 7.86 -0.32 -25.24
C LYS A 78 8.23 1.12 -24.92
N THR A 79 7.49 2.06 -25.49
CA THR A 79 7.63 3.49 -25.17
C THR A 79 7.19 3.78 -23.73
N LYS A 80 7.64 4.89 -23.15
CA LYS A 80 7.25 5.32 -21.79
C LYS A 80 5.73 5.42 -21.62
N ALA A 81 5.02 5.91 -22.64
CA ALA A 81 3.56 6.03 -22.62
C ALA A 81 2.86 4.66 -22.59
N GLU A 82 3.33 3.71 -23.40
CA GLU A 82 2.81 2.33 -23.40
C GLU A 82 3.11 1.60 -22.08
N VAL A 83 4.33 1.74 -21.54
CA VAL A 83 4.69 1.19 -20.22
C VAL A 83 3.78 1.76 -19.14
N ASN A 84 3.53 3.07 -19.13
CA ASN A 84 2.61 3.68 -18.16
C ASN A 84 1.18 3.13 -18.27
N ARG A 85 0.69 2.83 -19.49
CA ARG A 85 -0.63 2.20 -19.66
C ARG A 85 -0.65 0.78 -19.09
N ILE A 86 0.40 0.00 -19.34
CA ILE A 86 0.54 -1.36 -18.80
C ILE A 86 0.59 -1.36 -17.27
N LYS A 87 1.32 -0.40 -16.68
CA LYS A 87 1.35 -0.20 -15.22
C LYS A 87 -0.05 0.06 -14.67
N LYS A 88 -0.79 1.01 -15.26
CA LYS A 88 -2.18 1.31 -14.87
C LYS A 88 -3.10 0.09 -14.98
N ASP A 89 -3.00 -0.69 -16.04
CA ASP A 89 -3.80 -1.92 -16.22
C ASP A 89 -3.47 -2.99 -15.14
N ALA A 90 -2.19 -3.12 -14.79
CA ALA A 90 -1.72 -4.02 -13.74
C ALA A 90 -2.24 -3.61 -12.36
N ASP A 91 -2.10 -2.33 -12.01
CA ASP A 91 -2.61 -1.76 -10.76
C ASP A 91 -4.14 -1.92 -10.66
N ALA A 92 -4.87 -1.66 -11.76
CA ALA A 92 -6.33 -1.82 -11.80
C ALA A 92 -6.76 -3.28 -11.58
N THR A 93 -6.05 -4.24 -12.18
CA THR A 93 -6.31 -5.67 -11.98
C THR A 93 -6.07 -6.07 -10.52
N SER A 94 -4.95 -5.61 -9.95
CA SER A 94 -4.58 -5.91 -8.57
C SER A 94 -5.59 -5.31 -7.58
N ALA A 95 -5.94 -4.05 -7.77
CA ALA A 95 -6.90 -3.36 -6.94
C ALA A 95 -8.29 -3.96 -7.00
N TYR A 96 -8.73 -4.38 -8.18
CA TYR A 96 -10.00 -5.08 -8.33
C TYR A 96 -10.02 -6.40 -7.57
N ALA A 97 -8.98 -7.22 -7.73
CA ALA A 97 -8.89 -8.51 -7.06
C ALA A 97 -8.92 -8.34 -5.53
N LEU A 98 -8.12 -7.41 -4.99
CA LEU A 98 -8.08 -7.16 -3.56
C LEU A 98 -9.41 -6.57 -3.05
N SER A 99 -9.97 -5.58 -3.74
CA SER A 99 -11.24 -4.96 -3.36
C SER A 99 -12.41 -5.94 -3.34
N GLU A 100 -12.51 -6.81 -4.34
CA GLU A 100 -13.54 -7.85 -4.36
C GLU A 100 -13.30 -8.89 -3.26
N ALA A 101 -12.05 -9.26 -2.97
CA ALA A 101 -11.75 -10.13 -1.83
C ALA A 101 -12.16 -9.48 -0.50
N LEU A 102 -11.82 -8.20 -0.27
CA LEU A 102 -12.21 -7.42 0.91
C LEU A 102 -13.73 -7.30 1.04
N TRP A 103 -14.43 -7.08 -0.08
CA TRP A 103 -15.90 -7.03 -0.08
C TRP A 103 -16.50 -8.36 0.35
N TYR A 104 -15.99 -9.48 -0.17
CA TYR A 104 -16.52 -10.80 0.19
C TYR A 104 -16.19 -11.22 1.61
N LEU A 105 -14.98 -10.91 2.10
CA LEU A 105 -14.58 -11.20 3.48
C LEU A 105 -15.30 -10.29 4.49
N SER A 106 -15.70 -9.07 4.10
CA SER A 106 -16.37 -8.12 5.01
C SER A 106 -17.66 -8.66 5.65
N ARG A 107 -18.27 -9.68 5.04
CA ARG A 107 -19.44 -10.40 5.58
C ARG A 107 -19.10 -11.23 6.82
N GLY A 108 -17.86 -11.66 6.94
CA GLY A 108 -17.33 -12.38 8.10
C GLY A 108 -16.91 -11.48 9.26
N LEU A 109 -16.92 -10.15 9.09
CA LEU A 109 -16.61 -9.23 10.17
C LEU A 109 -17.68 -9.27 11.27
N PRO A 110 -17.29 -9.03 12.55
CA PRO A 110 -18.25 -8.83 13.62
C PRO A 110 -19.22 -7.68 13.33
N GLU A 111 -20.40 -7.71 13.96
CA GLU A 111 -21.54 -6.88 13.54
C GLU A 111 -21.33 -5.38 13.63
N ASN A 112 -20.44 -4.93 14.51
CA ASN A 112 -20.10 -3.53 14.71
C ASN A 112 -18.72 -3.15 14.12
N HIS A 113 -18.07 -4.05 13.38
CA HIS A 113 -16.74 -3.84 12.84
C HIS A 113 -16.76 -3.33 11.39
N ALA A 114 -15.75 -2.53 11.06
CA ALA A 114 -15.48 -2.04 9.72
C ALA A 114 -13.98 -1.99 9.46
N LEU A 115 -13.58 -2.22 8.21
CA LEU A 115 -12.28 -1.78 7.73
C LEU A 115 -12.42 -0.40 7.10
N LEU A 116 -11.50 0.49 7.46
CA LEU A 116 -11.34 1.81 6.87
C LEU A 116 -9.96 1.91 6.21
N VAL A 117 -9.92 2.10 4.90
CA VAL A 117 -8.67 2.36 4.19
C VAL A 117 -8.16 3.74 4.62
N SER A 118 -7.09 3.72 5.42
CA SER A 118 -6.41 4.90 5.97
C SER A 118 -5.23 5.34 5.09
N MET A 119 -4.64 4.41 4.33
CA MET A 119 -3.68 4.69 3.26
C MET A 119 -3.92 3.70 2.12
N GLY A 120 -3.88 4.17 0.88
CA GLY A 120 -4.19 3.35 -0.29
C GLY A 120 -3.90 4.10 -1.58
N GLU A 121 -4.17 3.45 -2.70
CA GLU A 121 -4.08 4.04 -4.04
C GLU A 121 -5.03 5.24 -4.18
N GLY A 122 -4.48 6.44 -4.12
CA GLY A 122 -5.18 7.69 -4.44
C GLY A 122 -6.28 8.14 -3.46
N LEU A 123 -6.88 9.28 -3.80
CA LEU A 123 -8.05 9.86 -3.14
C LEU A 123 -9.34 9.15 -3.56
N MET A 124 -10.26 8.92 -2.62
CA MET A 124 -11.67 8.62 -2.94
C MET A 124 -12.43 9.96 -3.08
N PRO A 125 -12.89 10.38 -4.28
CA PRO A 125 -13.63 11.63 -4.40
C PRO A 125 -15.02 11.49 -3.74
N LYS A 126 -15.38 12.40 -2.82
CA LYS A 126 -16.75 12.50 -2.26
C LYS A 126 -17.23 13.96 -2.26
N ALA A 127 -18.31 14.22 -3.02
CA ALA A 127 -19.17 15.42 -3.02
C ALA A 127 -18.49 16.81 -2.88
N GLY A 128 -17.99 17.35 -4.02
CA GLY A 128 -17.73 18.78 -4.20
C GLY A 128 -16.34 19.22 -4.68
N GLU A 129 -15.38 18.32 -4.89
CA GLU A 129 -13.97 18.67 -5.19
C GLU A 129 -13.32 17.89 -6.36
N THR A 130 -12.36 18.55 -7.03
CA THR A 130 -11.14 18.06 -7.73
C THR A 130 -9.97 18.96 -7.26
N PRO A 131 -8.63 18.72 -7.43
CA PRO A 131 -7.85 18.05 -8.51
C PRO A 131 -6.69 17.16 -7.97
N GLU A 132 -5.94 16.31 -8.69
CA GLU A 132 -5.87 15.87 -10.08
C GLU A 132 -5.81 14.32 -10.09
N GLN A 133 -6.80 13.73 -9.39
CA GLN A 133 -7.61 12.56 -9.78
C GLN A 133 -6.93 11.28 -10.33
N GLY A 134 -5.75 10.93 -9.81
CA GLY A 134 -5.37 9.53 -9.64
C GLY A 134 -6.22 8.88 -8.55
N SER A 135 -7.44 8.44 -8.86
CA SER A 135 -8.35 7.84 -7.88
C SER A 135 -8.53 6.35 -8.14
N ASN A 136 -8.20 5.53 -7.15
CA ASN A 136 -8.66 4.15 -7.12
C ASN A 136 -9.72 3.99 -6.01
N PRO A 137 -10.98 4.43 -6.19
CA PRO A 137 -12.02 4.36 -5.18
C PRO A 137 -12.47 2.93 -4.85
N LEU A 138 -11.90 1.91 -5.52
CA LEU A 138 -11.96 0.56 -4.99
C LEU A 138 -11.18 0.47 -3.68
N LEU A 139 -9.99 1.07 -3.57
CA LEU A 139 -9.07 0.95 -2.42
C LEU A 139 -8.43 2.28 -1.98
N GLY A 140 -9.07 3.40 -2.28
CA GLY A 140 -8.58 4.73 -1.95
C GLY A 140 -8.89 5.13 -0.50
N PHE A 141 -8.25 6.20 -0.05
CA PHE A 141 -8.46 6.74 1.29
C PHE A 141 -9.96 6.95 1.59
N GLY A 142 -10.39 6.55 2.80
CA GLY A 142 -11.77 6.71 3.24
C GLY A 142 -12.73 5.63 2.73
N ARG A 143 -12.24 4.62 2.00
CA ARG A 143 -13.05 3.47 1.62
C ARG A 143 -13.40 2.62 2.85
N VAL A 144 -14.67 2.23 2.95
CA VAL A 144 -15.19 1.41 4.04
C VAL A 144 -15.58 0.02 3.52
N TYR A 145 -15.11 -1.03 4.20
CA TYR A 145 -15.60 -2.40 4.03
C TYR A 145 -16.25 -2.87 5.32
N ALA A 146 -17.56 -3.05 5.29
CA ALA A 146 -18.34 -3.48 6.43
C ALA A 146 -19.69 -4.04 5.99
N ARG A 147 -20.44 -4.59 6.95
CA ARG A 147 -21.86 -4.90 6.75
C ARG A 147 -22.66 -3.63 6.42
N PRO A 148 -23.75 -3.71 5.64
CA PRO A 148 -24.40 -2.54 5.05
C PRO A 148 -24.76 -1.40 6.02
N MET A 149 -25.28 -1.72 7.21
CA MET A 149 -25.67 -0.70 8.19
C MET A 149 -24.47 0.00 8.83
N VAL A 150 -23.39 -0.73 9.10
CA VAL A 150 -22.13 -0.16 9.61
C VAL A 150 -21.48 0.70 8.53
N ALA A 151 -21.41 0.19 7.30
CA ALA A 151 -20.86 0.92 6.16
C ALA A 151 -21.57 2.27 5.98
N LEU A 152 -22.91 2.28 5.96
CA LEU A 152 -23.70 3.50 5.82
C LEU A 152 -23.44 4.52 6.93
N LYS A 153 -23.27 4.06 8.18
CA LYS A 153 -23.01 4.94 9.33
C LYS A 153 -21.61 5.53 9.26
N LEU A 154 -20.60 4.69 9.04
CA LEU A 154 -19.20 5.12 8.96
C LEU A 154 -18.95 6.00 7.73
N ASP A 155 -19.55 5.68 6.58
CA ASP A 155 -19.44 6.47 5.35
C ASP A 155 -19.87 7.93 5.55
N ARG A 156 -20.92 8.18 6.33
CA ARG A 156 -21.36 9.55 6.67
C ARG A 156 -20.33 10.29 7.52
N LEU A 157 -19.68 9.60 8.46
CA LEU A 157 -18.63 10.20 9.30
C LEU A 157 -17.38 10.51 8.45
N VAL A 158 -17.00 9.59 7.56
CA VAL A 158 -15.88 9.79 6.63
C VAL A 158 -16.17 10.92 5.65
N GLN A 159 -17.40 11.02 5.11
CA GLN A 159 -17.79 12.14 4.25
C GLN A 159 -17.64 13.49 4.94
N ARG A 160 -18.03 13.59 6.22
CA ARG A 160 -17.82 14.80 7.01
C ARG A 160 -16.34 15.09 7.22
N LEU A 161 -15.52 14.07 7.48
CA LEU A 161 -14.07 14.20 7.64
C LEU A 161 -13.37 14.75 6.39
N LEU A 162 -13.83 14.33 5.21
CA LEU A 162 -13.28 14.79 3.94
C LEU A 162 -13.73 16.21 3.60
N ASN A 163 -15.00 16.54 3.85
CA ASN A 163 -15.62 17.72 3.23
C ASN A 163 -15.90 18.90 4.18
N ASP A 164 -15.94 18.68 5.50
CA ASP A 164 -16.14 19.76 6.48
C ASP A 164 -14.81 20.09 7.16
N GLY A 165 -14.17 21.19 6.76
CA GLY A 165 -12.90 21.64 7.35
C GLY A 165 -12.95 21.92 8.86
N ARG A 166 -14.15 21.99 9.48
CA ARG A 166 -14.32 22.10 10.94
C ARG A 166 -14.47 20.73 11.62
N TYR A 167 -14.65 19.67 10.85
CA TYR A 167 -14.79 18.30 11.33
C TYR A 167 -13.44 17.56 11.22
N GLY A 168 -12.55 17.85 12.16
CA GLY A 168 -11.22 17.25 12.22
C GLY A 168 -11.18 15.84 12.80
N TRP A 169 -9.99 15.24 12.79
CA TRP A 169 -9.74 13.86 13.24
C TRP A 169 -10.28 13.54 14.63
N GLY A 170 -10.05 14.41 15.62
CA GLY A 170 -10.48 14.17 17.00
C GLY A 170 -11.99 13.98 17.12
N ARG A 171 -12.78 14.82 16.44
CA ARG A 171 -14.24 14.71 16.43
C ARG A 171 -14.72 13.48 15.66
N PHE A 172 -14.05 13.14 14.56
CA PHE A 172 -14.32 11.89 13.85
C PHE A 172 -14.14 10.67 14.77
N TRP A 173 -13.04 10.62 15.52
CA TRP A 173 -12.76 9.54 16.45
C TRP A 173 -13.79 9.45 17.59
N ASP A 174 -14.20 10.59 18.14
CA ASP A 174 -15.24 10.65 19.17
C ASP A 174 -16.60 10.17 18.65
N ASP A 175 -17.02 10.63 17.46
CA ASP A 175 -18.29 10.23 16.84
C ASP A 175 -18.29 8.72 16.49
N VAL A 176 -17.16 8.15 16.05
CA VAL A 176 -16.99 6.69 15.81
C VAL A 176 -17.17 5.89 17.10
N ARG A 177 -16.53 6.31 18.20
CA ARG A 177 -16.65 5.64 19.51
C ARG A 177 -18.06 5.77 20.09
N ALA A 178 -18.65 6.96 20.04
CA ALA A 178 -20.03 7.21 20.46
C ALA A 178 -21.04 6.39 19.63
N ALA A 179 -20.70 6.09 18.38
CA ALA A 179 -21.48 5.25 17.50
C ALA A 179 -21.40 3.75 17.81
N GLY A 180 -20.53 3.31 18.74
CA GLY A 180 -20.32 1.90 19.08
C GLY A 180 -19.62 1.09 17.98
N LEU A 181 -18.90 1.76 17.08
CA LEU A 181 -18.22 1.13 15.96
C LEU A 181 -16.77 0.79 16.31
N THR A 182 -16.33 -0.40 15.93
CA THR A 182 -14.92 -0.77 15.92
C THR A 182 -14.39 -0.60 14.50
N VAL A 183 -13.36 0.22 14.33
CA VAL A 183 -12.79 0.50 13.00
C VAL A 183 -11.36 -0.01 12.96
N TRP A 184 -11.10 -0.97 12.09
CA TRP A 184 -9.75 -1.40 11.76
C TRP A 184 -9.20 -0.52 10.64
N GLY A 185 -8.02 0.07 10.86
CA GLY A 185 -7.32 0.84 9.84
C GLY A 185 -6.66 -0.09 8.84
N ALA A 186 -6.70 0.24 7.56
CA ALA A 186 -5.96 -0.48 6.52
C ALA A 186 -4.99 0.45 5.77
N ALA A 187 -3.76 -0.03 5.53
CA ALA A 187 -2.81 0.56 4.60
C ALA A 187 -2.55 -0.43 3.46
N ILE A 188 -2.76 0.00 2.22
CA ILE A 188 -2.83 -0.88 1.06
C ILE A 188 -1.89 -0.40 -0.03
N ASP A 189 -1.03 -1.29 -0.49
CA ASP A 189 -0.30 -1.14 -1.74
C ASP A 189 -0.66 -2.34 -2.62
N THR A 190 -1.38 -2.06 -3.70
CA THR A 190 -1.96 -3.14 -4.50
C THR A 190 -0.92 -3.82 -5.37
N LEU A 191 0.14 -3.12 -5.77
CA LEU A 191 1.18 -3.63 -6.63
C LEU A 191 2.48 -2.87 -6.33
N GLU A 192 3.14 -3.32 -5.28
CA GLU A 192 4.47 -2.83 -4.95
C GLU A 192 5.44 -3.22 -6.08
N ASN A 193 6.31 -2.29 -6.46
CA ASN A 193 7.22 -2.39 -7.61
C ASN A 193 6.55 -2.52 -9.00
N THR A 194 5.47 -1.77 -9.29
CA THR A 194 4.76 -1.79 -10.59
C THR A 194 5.68 -1.65 -11.81
N SER A 195 6.70 -0.77 -11.77
CA SER A 195 7.62 -0.60 -12.90
C SER A 195 8.40 -1.90 -13.20
N ARG A 196 8.89 -2.57 -12.14
CA ARG A 196 9.59 -3.86 -12.27
C ARG A 196 8.65 -4.93 -12.85
N PHE A 197 7.38 -4.93 -12.45
CA PHE A 197 6.36 -5.83 -12.97
C PHE A 197 6.11 -5.62 -14.48
N ALA A 198 5.88 -4.38 -14.89
CA ALA A 198 5.60 -4.02 -16.28
C ALA A 198 6.80 -4.31 -17.22
N GLU A 199 8.02 -4.07 -16.74
CA GLU A 199 9.27 -4.28 -17.51
C GLU A 199 9.74 -5.75 -17.52
N GLY A 200 9.11 -6.60 -16.72
CA GLY A 200 9.41 -8.03 -16.66
C GLY A 200 10.69 -8.36 -15.89
N ALA A 201 10.94 -7.65 -14.79
CA ALA A 201 11.98 -8.03 -13.83
C ALA A 201 11.66 -9.41 -13.22
N SER A 202 12.70 -10.15 -12.82
CA SER A 202 12.51 -11.51 -12.27
C SER A 202 12.06 -11.56 -10.82
N THR A 203 12.14 -10.44 -10.08
CA THR A 203 11.94 -10.39 -8.62
C THR A 203 11.34 -9.07 -8.15
N GLY A 204 10.65 -9.09 -7.00
CA GLY A 204 10.21 -7.91 -6.25
C GLY A 204 8.70 -7.64 -6.23
N PRO A 205 7.96 -7.73 -7.36
CA PRO A 205 6.53 -7.42 -7.35
C PRO A 205 5.68 -8.25 -6.39
N MET A 206 4.90 -7.55 -5.58
CA MET A 206 4.00 -8.13 -4.57
C MET A 206 2.80 -7.21 -4.31
N THR A 207 1.76 -7.75 -3.68
CA THR A 207 0.69 -6.95 -3.08
C THR A 207 0.88 -6.90 -1.57
N VAL A 208 0.58 -5.77 -0.94
CA VAL A 208 0.74 -5.53 0.49
C VAL A 208 -0.54 -4.97 1.10
N LEU A 209 -1.04 -5.62 2.14
CA LEU A 209 -2.18 -5.19 2.95
C LEU A 209 -1.79 -5.21 4.41
N HIS A 210 -1.79 -4.05 5.05
CA HIS A 210 -1.59 -3.92 6.49
C HIS A 210 -2.90 -3.57 7.15
N LEU A 211 -3.24 -4.30 8.21
CA LEU A 211 -4.42 -4.09 9.00
C LEU A 211 -4.03 -3.79 10.44
N TYR A 212 -4.62 -2.73 10.97
CA TYR A 212 -4.43 -2.24 12.33
C TYR A 212 -5.74 -2.34 13.10
N ASP A 213 -5.66 -2.55 14.41
CA ASP A 213 -6.83 -2.62 15.29
C ASP A 213 -7.56 -1.28 15.51
N GLN A 214 -7.04 -0.20 14.93
CA GLN A 214 -7.57 1.16 14.96
C GLN A 214 -7.22 1.91 13.66
N PRO A 215 -7.92 3.00 13.30
CA PRO A 215 -7.57 3.76 12.10
C PRO A 215 -6.34 4.67 12.33
N LEU A 216 -5.61 4.98 11.26
CA LEU A 216 -4.46 5.89 11.35
C LEU A 216 -4.92 7.34 11.46
N ILE A 217 -4.18 8.20 12.18
CA ILE A 217 -4.38 9.66 12.28
C ILE A 217 -4.03 10.33 10.94
N ILE A 218 -4.81 10.01 9.91
CA ILE A 218 -4.67 10.51 8.55
C ILE A 218 -6.09 10.87 8.08
N THR A 219 -6.26 12.11 7.64
CA THR A 219 -7.56 12.68 7.26
C THR A 219 -7.74 12.82 5.76
N ARG A 220 -6.63 12.75 5.01
CA ARG A 220 -6.55 12.72 3.56
C ARG A 220 -5.17 12.18 3.18
N PRO A 221 -5.02 11.53 2.02
CA PRO A 221 -3.74 11.06 1.52
C PRO A 221 -2.79 12.23 1.29
N TYR A 222 -1.52 11.95 1.53
CA TYR A 222 -0.41 12.85 1.22
C TYR A 222 0.53 12.13 0.26
N GLU A 223 0.55 12.56 -1.01
CA GLU A 223 1.38 11.97 -2.07
C GLU A 223 2.80 12.57 -2.08
N GLY A 224 3.37 12.77 -0.90
CA GLY A 224 4.77 13.18 -0.72
C GLY A 224 5.67 12.00 -0.36
N TYR A 225 6.84 12.32 0.17
CA TYR A 225 7.84 11.33 0.59
C TYR A 225 8.09 11.41 2.09
N MET A 226 8.75 10.39 2.62
CA MET A 226 9.30 10.43 3.97
C MET A 226 10.75 9.97 3.92
N GLY A 227 11.66 10.74 4.51
CA GLY A 227 12.97 10.24 4.90
C GLY A 227 12.79 9.10 5.90
N THR A 228 13.58 8.04 5.76
CA THR A 228 13.48 6.79 6.52
C THR A 228 14.87 6.33 6.95
N LEU A 229 15.10 6.19 8.25
CA LEU A 229 16.29 5.57 8.84
C LEU A 229 15.84 4.40 9.71
N ALA A 230 16.04 3.18 9.22
CA ALA A 230 15.64 1.96 9.90
C ALA A 230 16.87 1.16 10.35
N LEU A 231 16.95 0.90 11.65
CA LEU A 231 18.06 0.22 12.33
C LEU A 231 17.50 -0.87 13.25
N PRO A 232 18.29 -1.90 13.61
CA PRO A 232 17.88 -2.82 14.67
C PRO A 232 17.55 -2.09 15.97
N SER A 233 16.53 -2.55 16.70
CA SER A 233 16.09 -1.93 17.97
C SER A 233 17.23 -1.80 18.98
N ALA A 234 18.15 -2.79 19.00
CA ALA A 234 19.32 -2.80 19.85
C ALA A 234 20.21 -1.55 19.68
N VAL A 235 20.30 -0.98 18.47
CA VAL A 235 21.09 0.24 18.21
C VAL A 235 20.46 1.44 18.91
N TYR A 236 19.14 1.57 18.82
CA TYR A 236 18.40 2.61 19.54
C TYR A 236 18.49 2.44 21.05
N ASP A 237 18.42 1.20 21.55
CA ASP A 237 18.50 0.92 22.99
C ASP A 237 19.89 1.23 23.57
N THR A 238 20.96 0.95 22.80
CA THR A 238 22.32 1.37 23.16
C THR A 238 22.46 2.88 23.18
N ALA A 239 22.00 3.57 22.12
CA ALA A 239 22.04 5.02 22.06
C ALA A 239 21.26 5.67 23.23
N ALA A 240 20.08 5.14 23.54
CA ALA A 240 19.25 5.63 24.64
C ALA A 240 19.92 5.46 26.02
N ARG A 241 20.66 4.36 26.25
CA ARG A 241 21.48 4.19 27.47
C ARG A 241 22.54 5.27 27.64
N HIS A 242 22.98 5.88 26.54
CA HIS A 242 23.90 7.01 26.53
C HIS A 242 23.20 8.37 26.37
N SER A 243 21.88 8.44 26.59
CA SER A 243 21.05 9.64 26.42
C SER A 243 21.11 10.25 25.02
N ARG A 244 21.37 9.43 23.99
CA ARG A 244 21.37 9.81 22.58
C ARG A 244 20.04 9.41 21.94
N LEU A 245 19.28 10.39 21.47
CA LEU A 245 18.10 10.15 20.63
C LEU A 245 18.53 10.05 19.17
N ILE A 246 18.40 8.86 18.58
CA ILE A 246 18.59 8.67 17.15
C ILE A 246 17.30 9.11 16.43
N SER A 247 17.47 9.92 15.41
CA SER A 247 16.43 10.36 14.49
C SER A 247 16.94 10.29 13.05
N TYR A 248 16.05 10.42 12.06
CA TYR A 248 16.45 10.51 10.65
C TYR A 248 17.51 11.60 10.39
N HIS A 249 17.50 12.69 11.17
CA HIS A 249 18.43 13.83 11.03
C HIS A 249 19.71 13.69 11.86
N THR A 250 19.90 12.57 12.58
CA THR A 250 21.11 12.35 13.36
C THR A 250 22.31 12.21 12.42
N PRO A 251 23.42 12.96 12.64
CA PRO A 251 24.63 12.82 11.82
C PRO A 251 25.08 11.36 11.72
N ARG A 252 25.42 10.88 10.52
CA ARG A 252 25.73 9.46 10.30
C ARG A 252 26.94 8.97 11.09
N ALA A 253 27.87 9.85 11.44
CA ALA A 253 28.96 9.55 12.37
C ALA A 253 28.44 9.10 13.74
N LEU A 254 27.43 9.79 14.30
CA LEU A 254 26.82 9.43 15.59
C LEU A 254 25.95 8.17 15.48
N VAL A 255 25.32 7.93 14.32
CA VAL A 255 24.61 6.68 14.06
C VAL A 255 25.59 5.51 14.03
N TYR A 256 26.73 5.67 13.34
CA TYR A 256 27.79 4.66 13.29
C TYR A 256 28.41 4.39 14.66
N GLU A 257 28.65 5.42 15.48
CA GLU A 257 29.08 5.24 16.87
C GLU A 257 28.13 4.33 17.66
N ALA A 258 26.82 4.59 17.58
CA ALA A 258 25.82 3.76 18.25
C ALA A 258 25.80 2.31 17.71
N ILE A 259 26.02 2.13 16.40
CA ILE A 259 26.17 0.81 15.77
C ILE A 259 27.40 0.08 16.34
N ALA A 260 28.56 0.75 16.38
CA ALA A 260 29.82 0.19 16.86
C ALA A 260 29.78 -0.16 18.35
N GLU A 261 29.11 0.68 19.16
CA GLU A 261 28.82 0.41 20.58
C GLU A 261 27.89 -0.82 20.76
N THR A 262 26.93 -1.00 19.85
CA THR A 262 25.96 -2.11 19.92
C THR A 262 26.56 -3.44 19.44
N TYR A 263 27.42 -3.40 18.44
CA TYR A 263 28.03 -4.57 17.81
C TYR A 263 29.56 -4.48 17.88
N PRO A 264 30.18 -4.84 19.02
CA PRO A 264 31.62 -4.76 19.19
C PRO A 264 32.39 -5.52 18.10
N GLY A 265 33.39 -4.85 17.52
CA GLY A 265 34.22 -5.41 16.45
C GLY A 265 33.64 -5.31 15.05
N ILE A 266 32.50 -4.62 14.86
CA ILE A 266 32.03 -4.27 13.52
C ILE A 266 32.95 -3.23 12.88
N GLU A 267 33.42 -3.55 11.67
CA GLU A 267 34.15 -2.62 10.82
C GLU A 267 33.16 -1.83 9.98
N SER A 268 33.47 -0.57 9.65
CA SER A 268 32.55 0.24 8.85
C SER A 268 32.22 -0.39 7.51
N ALA A 269 33.19 -1.04 6.86
CA ALA A 269 32.97 -1.74 5.58
C ALA A 269 31.95 -2.90 5.68
N ASN A 270 31.67 -3.39 6.89
CA ASN A 270 30.68 -4.42 7.18
C ASN A 270 29.32 -3.85 7.61
N VAL A 271 29.14 -2.53 7.54
CA VAL A 271 27.84 -1.87 7.61
C VAL A 271 27.34 -1.66 6.19
N HIS A 272 26.30 -2.40 5.82
CA HIS A 272 25.69 -2.44 4.51
C HIS A 272 24.43 -1.58 4.51
N VAL A 273 24.50 -0.44 3.85
CA VAL A 273 23.45 0.58 3.81
C VAL A 273 22.65 0.43 2.53
N TRP A 274 21.40 -0.04 2.66
CA TRP A 274 20.45 -0.03 1.56
C TRP A 274 19.82 1.36 1.42
N THR A 275 19.81 1.87 0.20
CA THR A 275 19.21 3.17 -0.15
C THR A 275 18.70 3.12 -1.58
N LEU A 276 17.71 3.95 -1.91
CA LEU A 276 17.28 4.09 -3.30
C LEU A 276 18.38 4.76 -4.12
N THR A 277 18.74 4.18 -5.25
CA THR A 277 19.80 4.70 -6.13
C THR A 277 19.26 5.22 -7.47
N GLY A 278 20.12 5.88 -8.25
CA GLY A 278 19.81 6.34 -9.60
C GLY A 278 19.71 7.85 -9.74
N LYS A 279 19.88 8.33 -10.99
CA LYS A 279 20.07 9.74 -11.32
C LYS A 279 18.97 10.68 -10.82
N ALA A 280 17.72 10.21 -10.79
CA ALA A 280 16.59 11.01 -10.32
C ALA A 280 16.62 11.32 -8.81
N ARG A 281 17.47 10.62 -8.05
CA ARG A 281 17.51 10.68 -6.58
C ARG A 281 18.75 11.38 -6.06
N GLU A 282 19.71 11.63 -6.93
CA GLU A 282 21.01 12.22 -6.62
C GLU A 282 20.85 13.63 -6.01
N GLU A 283 20.01 14.48 -6.60
CA GLU A 283 19.75 15.84 -6.07
C GLU A 283 19.27 15.84 -4.60
N ARG A 284 18.56 14.79 -4.18
CA ARG A 284 18.01 14.67 -2.82
C ARG A 284 18.91 13.87 -1.87
N LEU A 285 19.58 12.82 -2.32
CA LEU A 285 20.28 11.84 -1.46
C LEU A 285 21.80 11.83 -1.59
N HIS A 286 22.40 12.59 -2.53
CA HIS A 286 23.84 12.51 -2.77
C HIS A 286 24.68 12.76 -1.51
N SER A 287 24.38 13.82 -0.76
CA SER A 287 25.06 14.14 0.50
C SER A 287 24.94 13.01 1.53
N LEU A 288 23.79 12.33 1.62
CA LEU A 288 23.59 11.17 2.49
C LEU A 288 24.52 10.00 2.11
N TRP A 289 24.65 9.76 0.80
CA TRP A 289 25.54 8.71 0.29
C TRP A 289 27.01 9.04 0.58
N GLU A 290 27.40 10.30 0.44
CA GLU A 290 28.76 10.77 0.78
C GLU A 290 29.06 10.61 2.26
N ASP A 291 28.11 10.95 3.15
CA ASP A 291 28.26 10.78 4.60
C ASP A 291 28.60 9.32 4.97
N TRP A 292 27.88 8.35 4.40
CA TRP A 292 28.16 6.93 4.65
C TRP A 292 29.48 6.46 4.03
N ARG A 293 29.79 6.89 2.80
CA ARG A 293 31.06 6.56 2.14
C ARG A 293 32.26 7.12 2.90
N ALA A 294 32.15 8.33 3.45
CA ALA A 294 33.21 8.97 4.23
C ALA A 294 33.52 8.20 5.53
N LEU A 295 32.53 7.52 6.09
CA LEU A 295 32.72 6.62 7.24
C LEU A 295 33.35 5.28 6.84
N GLY A 296 33.38 4.96 5.55
CA GLY A 296 33.83 3.67 5.02
C GLY A 296 32.72 2.62 5.00
N ALA A 297 31.45 3.00 5.13
CA ALA A 297 30.32 2.10 5.02
C ALA A 297 30.06 1.68 3.57
N HIS A 298 29.52 0.48 3.42
CA HIS A 298 29.20 -0.06 2.12
C HIS A 298 27.77 0.36 1.71
N LEU A 299 27.66 1.19 0.67
CA LEU A 299 26.38 1.46 0.01
C LEU A 299 26.05 0.32 -0.95
N VAL A 300 24.97 -0.39 -0.65
CA VAL A 300 24.55 -1.59 -1.36
C VAL A 300 24.23 -1.30 -2.83
N GLU A 301 24.88 -2.00 -3.76
CA GLU A 301 24.59 -1.94 -5.20
C GLU A 301 23.48 -2.91 -5.66
N ASP A 302 22.88 -2.60 -6.80
CA ASP A 302 21.91 -3.49 -7.45
C ASP A 302 22.54 -4.85 -7.75
N GLY A 303 21.85 -5.94 -7.40
CA GLY A 303 22.34 -7.30 -7.60
C GLY A 303 23.29 -7.83 -6.52
N TRP A 304 23.63 -7.03 -5.50
CA TRP A 304 24.40 -7.48 -4.34
C TRP A 304 23.69 -8.64 -3.63
N ALA A 305 24.47 -9.61 -3.14
CA ALA A 305 23.95 -10.83 -2.55
C ALA A 305 23.70 -10.65 -1.05
N LEU A 306 22.44 -10.83 -0.64
CA LEU A 306 22.06 -10.92 0.77
C LEU A 306 22.61 -12.21 1.39
N PRO A 307 22.79 -12.25 2.71
CA PRO A 307 23.15 -13.48 3.43
C PRO A 307 22.19 -14.65 3.18
N GLY A 308 20.91 -14.35 2.94
CA GLY A 308 19.88 -15.34 2.56
C GLY A 308 19.93 -15.81 1.11
N GLY A 309 20.90 -15.38 0.30
CA GLY A 309 21.09 -15.78 -1.10
C GLY A 309 20.30 -14.96 -2.13
N GLY A 310 19.36 -14.12 -1.70
CA GLY A 310 18.63 -13.19 -2.56
C GLY A 310 19.52 -12.09 -3.14
N ARG A 311 19.22 -11.62 -4.35
CA ARG A 311 19.90 -10.47 -4.97
C ARG A 311 19.05 -9.22 -4.82
N VAL A 312 19.59 -8.21 -4.15
CA VAL A 312 18.87 -6.95 -3.89
C VAL A 312 18.60 -6.18 -5.18
N PHE A 313 17.64 -5.26 -5.10
CA PHE A 313 17.45 -4.21 -6.09
C PHE A 313 17.34 -2.84 -5.40
N THR A 314 17.96 -1.81 -5.97
CA THR A 314 17.95 -0.46 -5.36
C THR A 314 17.22 0.59 -6.22
N SER A 315 16.59 0.14 -7.29
CA SER A 315 15.88 0.97 -8.27
C SER A 315 14.47 1.40 -7.81
N SER A 316 13.86 0.64 -6.89
CA SER A 316 12.51 0.85 -6.34
C SER A 316 12.33 0.10 -5.02
N GLY A 317 11.28 0.42 -4.26
CA GLY A 317 10.79 -0.36 -3.12
C GLY A 317 11.70 -0.37 -1.89
N THR A 318 11.34 0.38 -0.86
CA THR A 318 11.87 0.43 0.51
C THR A 318 11.13 -0.51 1.47
N TYR A 319 9.90 -0.93 1.13
CA TYR A 319 9.10 -1.82 1.97
C TYR A 319 9.75 -3.20 2.19
N ALA A 320 10.10 -3.89 1.10
CA ALA A 320 10.69 -5.23 1.17
C ALA A 320 12.08 -5.25 1.85
N PRO A 321 13.01 -4.31 1.57
CA PRO A 321 14.29 -4.22 2.26
C PRO A 321 14.23 -4.17 3.79
N ALA A 322 13.15 -3.63 4.39
CA ALA A 322 13.00 -3.57 5.84
C ALA A 322 13.11 -4.98 6.48
N ARG A 323 12.69 -6.03 5.76
CA ARG A 323 12.75 -7.43 6.22
C ARG A 323 14.16 -8.01 6.33
N SER A 324 15.14 -7.37 5.71
CA SER A 324 16.55 -7.82 5.73
C SER A 324 17.41 -7.04 6.73
N ILE A 325 16.85 -6.02 7.40
CA ILE A 325 17.58 -5.23 8.39
C ILE A 325 17.93 -6.10 9.60
N GLY A 326 19.21 -6.16 9.93
CA GLY A 326 19.67 -6.98 11.02
C GLY A 326 21.15 -7.34 10.94
N PRO A 327 21.73 -7.81 12.06
CA PRO A 327 23.10 -8.26 12.09
C PRO A 327 23.22 -9.71 11.57
N TRP A 328 24.38 -10.06 11.02
CA TRP A 328 24.78 -11.45 10.78
C TRP A 328 26.29 -11.62 11.00
N ARG A 329 26.76 -12.87 10.92
CA ARG A 329 28.20 -13.18 10.89
C ARG A 329 28.54 -13.88 9.58
N ASP A 330 29.67 -13.53 8.99
CA ASP A 330 30.20 -14.22 7.81
C ASP A 330 30.85 -15.58 8.18
N ALA A 331 31.41 -16.27 7.19
CA ALA A 331 32.06 -17.56 7.38
C ALA A 331 33.29 -17.48 8.30
N GLU A 332 33.95 -16.32 8.35
CA GLU A 332 35.08 -16.03 9.24
C GLU A 332 34.64 -15.56 10.64
N GLY A 333 33.33 -15.48 10.89
CA GLY A 333 32.76 -15.05 12.15
C GLY A 333 32.78 -13.53 12.37
N ARG A 334 33.12 -12.72 11.36
CA ARG A 334 33.12 -11.27 11.45
C ARG A 334 31.68 -10.74 11.48
N PRO A 335 31.37 -9.74 12.32
CA PRO A 335 30.03 -9.17 12.37
C PRO A 335 29.78 -8.25 11.17
N HIS A 336 28.58 -8.34 10.63
CA HIS A 336 28.04 -7.48 9.59
C HIS A 336 26.66 -6.97 10.01
N LEU A 337 26.25 -5.85 9.44
CA LEU A 337 24.95 -5.24 9.70
C LEU A 337 24.33 -4.70 8.41
N PHE A 338 23.08 -5.07 8.14
CA PHE A 338 22.29 -4.50 7.04
C PHE A 338 21.33 -3.46 7.63
N ILE A 339 21.32 -2.25 7.09
CA ILE A 339 20.43 -1.15 7.49
C ILE A 339 19.78 -0.51 6.27
N LEU A 340 18.74 0.30 6.52
CA LEU A 340 18.11 1.11 5.49
C LEU A 340 18.19 2.59 5.85
N ASP A 341 18.63 3.40 4.88
CA ASP A 341 18.70 4.85 5.04
C ASP A 341 18.47 5.58 3.71
N GLY A 342 17.47 6.46 3.68
CA GLY A 342 17.07 7.16 2.46
C GLY A 342 15.68 7.77 2.59
N TYR A 343 14.86 7.63 1.56
CA TYR A 343 13.46 8.04 1.61
C TYR A 343 12.56 7.03 0.88
N ALA A 344 11.28 7.06 1.18
CA ALA A 344 10.24 6.28 0.53
C ALA A 344 9.00 7.15 0.24
N GLY A 345 8.08 6.66 -0.59
CA GLY A 345 6.74 7.26 -0.67
C GLY A 345 6.06 7.19 0.71
N THR A 346 5.22 8.18 1.06
CA THR A 346 4.65 8.27 2.42
C THR A 346 3.90 7.00 2.85
N ALA A 347 3.06 6.43 1.98
CA ALA A 347 2.33 5.19 2.27
C ALA A 347 3.26 4.00 2.53
N GLU A 348 4.24 3.85 1.65
CA GLU A 348 5.24 2.80 1.72
C GLU A 348 6.11 2.90 2.98
N ALA A 349 6.53 4.13 3.35
CA ALA A 349 7.29 4.41 4.56
C ALA A 349 6.54 4.00 5.82
N VAL A 350 5.27 4.40 5.94
CA VAL A 350 4.41 4.08 7.08
C VAL A 350 4.14 2.58 7.15
N GLN A 351 3.87 1.92 6.01
CA GLN A 351 3.73 0.48 5.96
C GLN A 351 5.01 -0.23 6.39
N ALA A 352 6.18 0.15 5.87
CA ALA A 352 7.45 -0.47 6.23
C ALA A 352 7.76 -0.30 7.73
N ALA A 353 7.59 0.93 8.26
CA ALA A 353 7.78 1.24 9.67
C ALA A 353 6.77 0.51 10.58
N SER A 354 5.58 0.14 10.09
CA SER A 354 4.67 -0.68 10.88
C SER A 354 5.16 -2.11 11.11
N LEU A 355 6.10 -2.59 10.31
CA LEU A 355 6.73 -3.89 10.56
C LEU A 355 7.73 -3.86 11.73
N ASP A 356 8.10 -2.68 12.22
CA ASP A 356 9.11 -2.48 13.27
C ASP A 356 8.96 -3.42 14.47
N PRO A 357 7.76 -3.55 15.11
CA PRO A 357 7.60 -4.39 16.29
C PRO A 357 7.76 -5.89 15.98
N VAL A 358 7.54 -6.30 14.74
CA VAL A 358 7.62 -7.70 14.30
C VAL A 358 9.04 -8.08 13.91
N LEU A 359 9.75 -7.15 13.26
CA LEU A 359 11.10 -7.38 12.75
C LEU A 359 12.21 -7.07 13.78
N GLY A 360 11.86 -6.51 14.94
CA GLY A 360 12.83 -6.12 15.95
C GLY A 360 13.69 -4.93 15.53
N ILE A 361 13.14 -4.04 14.70
CA ILE A 361 13.80 -2.83 14.19
C ILE A 361 13.06 -1.59 14.70
N ARG A 362 13.65 -0.41 14.52
CA ARG A 362 12.98 0.88 14.71
C ARG A 362 13.31 1.80 13.54
N THR A 363 12.28 2.47 13.05
CA THR A 363 12.34 3.38 11.91
C THR A 363 12.05 4.80 12.38
N SER A 364 13.03 5.68 12.22
CA SER A 364 12.82 7.12 12.36
C SER A 364 12.50 7.72 11.00
N MET A 365 11.44 8.53 10.96
CA MET A 365 10.95 9.16 9.74
C MET A 365 11.03 10.69 9.79
N SER A 366 11.02 11.31 8.61
CA SER A 366 10.88 12.76 8.43
C SER A 366 10.02 13.05 7.20
N VAL A 367 8.97 13.87 7.35
CA VAL A 367 8.10 14.22 6.22
C VAL A 367 8.87 15.09 5.23
N PHE A 368 8.82 14.72 3.95
CA PHE A 368 9.46 15.41 2.82
C PHE A 368 8.41 15.90 1.83
N THR A 369 8.77 16.95 1.09
CA THR A 369 7.97 17.46 -0.02
C THR A 369 7.93 16.48 -1.19
N SER A 370 6.96 16.65 -2.08
CA SER A 370 6.95 15.99 -3.40
C SER A 370 8.02 16.55 -4.36
N ARG A 371 8.74 17.60 -3.94
CA ARG A 371 9.66 18.38 -4.76
C ARG A 371 11.11 17.93 -4.57
N PHE A 372 11.74 17.45 -5.63
CA PHE A 372 13.13 16.96 -5.61
C PHE A 372 14.19 18.08 -5.73
N LYS A 373 13.91 19.29 -5.23
CA LYS A 373 14.77 20.48 -5.43
C LYS A 373 15.67 20.83 -4.25
N VAL A 374 15.60 20.04 -3.18
CA VAL A 374 16.47 20.19 -2.01
C VAL A 374 17.00 18.84 -1.56
N GLY A 375 18.17 18.88 -0.92
CA GLY A 375 18.74 17.74 -0.22
C GLY A 375 17.88 17.31 0.97
N TRP A 376 18.00 16.04 1.35
CA TRP A 376 17.30 15.42 2.48
C TRP A 376 17.46 16.21 3.79
N GLU A 377 18.61 16.85 3.99
CA GLU A 377 18.94 17.61 5.19
C GLU A 377 18.08 18.87 5.34
N ARG A 378 17.56 19.41 4.23
CA ARG A 378 16.76 20.65 4.19
C ARG A 378 15.26 20.41 4.14
N GLU A 379 14.80 19.22 3.76
CA GLU A 379 13.36 18.91 3.62
C GLU A 379 12.56 19.19 4.90
N ARG A 380 13.15 18.91 6.08
CA ARG A 380 12.51 19.23 7.36
C ARG A 380 12.34 20.73 7.58
N GLU A 381 13.34 21.52 7.19
CA GLU A 381 13.25 22.99 7.29
C GLU A 381 12.15 23.52 6.39
N VAL A 382 12.03 23.01 5.16
CA VAL A 382 10.94 23.33 4.24
C VAL A 382 9.59 22.98 4.86
N MET A 383 9.39 21.73 5.29
CA MET A 383 8.11 21.27 5.84
C MET A 383 7.73 21.94 7.17
N GLY A 384 8.70 22.49 7.89
CA GLY A 384 8.50 23.26 9.11
C GLY A 384 8.06 24.72 8.88
N ILE A 385 8.07 25.23 7.65
CA ILE A 385 7.60 26.59 7.34
C ILE A 385 6.07 26.65 7.52
N ASP A 386 5.59 27.76 8.06
CA ASP A 386 4.17 28.06 8.10
C ASP A 386 3.74 28.72 6.77
N PRO A 387 2.92 28.04 5.95
CA PRO A 387 2.51 28.59 4.65
C PRO A 387 1.63 29.85 4.77
N ALA A 388 1.17 30.20 5.98
CA ALA A 388 0.41 31.42 6.24
C ALA A 388 1.25 32.57 6.80
N ALA A 389 2.53 32.36 7.11
CA ALA A 389 3.39 33.40 7.67
C ALA A 389 3.82 34.42 6.60
N GLU A 390 3.91 35.70 6.99
CA GLU A 390 4.32 36.80 6.09
C GLU A 390 5.75 36.60 5.56
N ASP A 391 6.62 35.97 6.36
CA ASP A 391 8.02 35.66 6.02
C ASP A 391 8.19 34.32 5.29
N CYS A 392 7.10 33.64 4.89
CA CYS A 392 7.17 32.32 4.29
C CYS A 392 8.05 32.29 3.03
N ARG A 393 7.94 33.30 2.16
CA ARG A 393 8.73 33.38 0.92
C ARG A 393 10.23 33.52 1.22
N SER A 394 10.60 34.44 2.11
CA SER A 394 12.01 34.68 2.44
C SER A 394 12.64 33.47 3.12
N ARG A 395 11.89 32.79 4.00
CA ARG A 395 12.35 31.54 4.61
C ARG A 395 12.53 30.42 3.58
N LEU A 396 11.58 30.26 2.66
CA LEU A 396 11.71 29.28 1.58
C LEU A 396 12.92 29.61 0.69
N ALA A 397 13.11 30.88 0.31
CA ALA A 397 14.26 31.32 -0.47
C ALA A 397 15.60 30.99 0.23
N ALA A 398 15.68 31.23 1.55
CA ALA A 398 16.85 30.91 2.33
C ALA A 398 17.18 29.40 2.32
N VAL A 399 16.17 28.54 2.48
CA VAL A 399 16.36 27.08 2.45
C VAL A 399 16.72 26.57 1.05
N LEU A 400 16.08 27.11 0.00
CA LEU A 400 16.39 26.77 -1.39
C LEU A 400 17.76 27.30 -1.85
N GLY A 401 18.30 28.33 -1.18
CA GLY A 401 19.53 29.01 -1.60
C GLY A 401 19.39 29.80 -2.90
N LEU A 402 18.16 30.16 -3.28
CA LEU A 402 17.83 30.94 -4.48
C LEU A 402 16.57 31.76 -4.23
N GLU A 403 16.32 32.78 -5.05
CA GLU A 403 15.03 33.49 -5.07
C GLU A 403 14.02 32.71 -5.94
N PRO A 404 13.00 32.06 -5.33
CA PRO A 404 12.07 31.22 -6.08
C PRO A 404 11.03 32.07 -6.80
N GLY A 405 10.75 31.74 -8.06
CA GLY A 405 9.62 32.31 -8.80
C GLY A 405 8.26 31.89 -8.20
N ASP A 406 7.20 32.65 -8.51
CA ASP A 406 5.87 32.49 -7.90
C ASP A 406 5.28 31.08 -8.04
N SER A 407 5.48 30.43 -9.19
CA SER A 407 5.01 29.06 -9.43
C SER A 407 5.68 28.04 -8.49
N LEU A 408 6.99 28.19 -8.27
CA LEU A 408 7.72 27.29 -7.38
C LEU A 408 7.27 27.49 -5.93
N VAL A 409 7.11 28.74 -5.50
CA VAL A 409 6.57 29.08 -4.18
C VAL A 409 5.19 28.46 -3.99
N ALA A 410 4.28 28.65 -4.95
CA ALA A 410 2.94 28.10 -4.90
C ALA A 410 2.95 26.57 -4.73
N SER A 411 3.82 25.88 -5.48
CA SER A 411 3.95 24.42 -5.43
C SER A 411 4.43 23.89 -4.06
N TYR A 412 5.36 24.59 -3.41
CA TYR A 412 5.83 24.24 -2.06
C TYR A 412 4.78 24.55 -0.99
N LEU A 413 4.09 25.69 -1.11
CA LEU A 413 2.99 26.05 -0.20
C LEU A 413 1.87 25.01 -0.27
N GLU A 414 1.60 24.48 -1.46
CA GLU A 414 0.62 23.44 -1.67
C GLU A 414 0.99 22.16 -0.91
N ASP A 415 2.22 21.66 -1.08
CA ASP A 415 2.72 20.47 -0.37
C ASP A 415 2.61 20.64 1.17
N MET A 416 2.97 21.82 1.69
CA MET A 416 2.87 22.13 3.13
C MET A 416 1.41 22.14 3.62
N LYS A 417 0.50 22.75 2.85
CA LYS A 417 -0.93 22.80 3.18
C LYS A 417 -1.53 21.40 3.13
N TRP A 418 -1.19 20.60 2.13
CA TRP A 418 -1.65 19.21 2.00
C TRP A 418 -1.16 18.35 3.14
N ALA A 419 0.13 18.41 3.49
CA ALA A 419 0.67 17.64 4.61
C ALA A 419 0.01 18.00 5.96
N ARG A 420 -0.23 19.30 6.21
CA ARG A 420 -0.97 19.77 7.41
C ARG A 420 -2.41 19.26 7.40
N ALA A 421 -3.09 19.38 6.27
CA ALA A 421 -4.48 18.97 6.12
C ALA A 421 -4.65 17.44 6.18
N ALA A 422 -3.59 16.68 5.88
CA ALA A 422 -3.45 15.23 6.03
C ALA A 422 -3.09 14.78 7.46
N HIS A 423 -2.91 15.71 8.40
CA HIS A 423 -2.46 15.42 9.77
C HIS A 423 -1.09 14.74 9.84
N MET A 424 -0.20 15.00 8.86
CA MET A 424 1.18 14.52 8.92
C MET A 424 1.93 15.11 10.14
N PRO A 425 2.81 14.34 10.80
CA PRO A 425 3.50 14.75 12.02
C PRO A 425 4.66 15.72 11.77
N LEU A 426 4.35 16.93 11.27
CA LEU A 426 5.34 17.94 10.85
C LEU A 426 6.14 18.59 12.00
N ARG A 427 5.66 18.48 13.25
CA ARG A 427 6.26 19.14 14.42
C ARG A 427 7.25 18.24 15.18
N ASN A 428 7.25 16.95 14.90
CA ASN A 428 8.07 15.99 15.62
C ASN A 428 9.49 15.99 15.03
N SER A 429 10.50 16.11 15.89
CA SER A 429 11.91 16.05 15.47
C SER A 429 12.35 14.63 15.09
N ALA A 430 11.66 13.62 15.62
CA ALA A 430 11.80 12.21 15.29
C ALA A 430 10.38 11.64 15.16
N VAL A 431 9.92 11.43 13.92
CA VAL A 431 8.63 10.78 13.68
C VAL A 431 8.83 9.27 13.81
N ALA A 432 7.99 8.60 14.59
CA ALA A 432 7.91 7.15 14.66
C ALA A 432 6.55 6.68 14.15
N ILE A 433 6.42 5.37 13.92
CA ILE A 433 5.15 4.78 13.49
C ILE A 433 4.01 5.04 14.50
N ASP A 434 4.30 5.07 15.80
CA ASP A 434 3.33 5.32 16.87
C ASP A 434 2.65 6.70 16.75
N ASP A 435 3.29 7.68 16.10
CA ASP A 435 2.73 9.01 15.89
C ASP A 435 1.54 9.01 14.92
N PHE A 436 1.33 7.92 14.19
CA PHE A 436 0.17 7.72 13.30
C PHE A 436 -1.00 7.02 13.98
N PHE A 437 -0.90 6.62 15.25
CA PHE A 437 -1.95 5.88 15.96
C PHE A 437 -2.57 6.68 17.11
N PRO A 438 -3.91 6.77 17.22
CA PRO A 438 -4.56 7.56 18.26
C PRO A 438 -4.26 7.06 19.67
N LEU A 439 -4.08 5.76 19.88
CA LEU A 439 -3.82 5.18 21.20
C LEU A 439 -2.33 4.95 21.49
N LYS A 440 -1.45 5.04 20.47
CA LYS A 440 -0.02 4.64 20.50
C LYS A 440 0.26 3.18 20.89
N GLU A 441 -0.73 2.47 21.41
CA GLU A 441 -0.77 1.03 21.57
C GLU A 441 -1.67 0.46 20.47
N TRP A 442 -1.12 -0.43 19.65
CA TRP A 442 -1.77 -0.93 18.44
C TRP A 442 -1.25 -2.33 18.06
N ASN A 443 -2.13 -3.12 17.44
CA ASN A 443 -1.82 -4.44 16.90
C ASN A 443 -1.78 -4.42 15.37
N LEU A 444 -1.03 -5.36 14.80
CA LEU A 444 -0.78 -5.47 13.37
C LEU A 444 -1.10 -6.86 12.83
N LEU A 445 -1.75 -6.89 11.67
CA LEU A 445 -1.70 -7.99 10.72
C LEU A 445 -1.22 -7.45 9.38
N ALA A 446 0.03 -7.71 9.03
CA ALA A 446 0.61 -7.36 7.74
C ALA A 446 0.62 -8.58 6.83
N VAL A 447 -0.07 -8.53 5.70
CA VAL A 447 -0.14 -9.61 4.72
C VAL A 447 0.51 -9.16 3.41
N ALA A 448 1.33 -10.02 2.83
CA ALA A 448 1.91 -9.83 1.50
C ALA A 448 1.64 -11.04 0.61
N GLY A 449 1.26 -10.80 -0.64
CA GLY A 449 1.11 -11.82 -1.68
C GLY A 449 2.16 -11.62 -2.77
N HIS A 450 3.01 -12.62 -2.99
CA HIS A 450 4.19 -12.50 -3.84
C HIS A 450 3.85 -12.88 -5.28
N MET A 451 3.89 -11.90 -6.20
CA MET A 451 3.64 -12.16 -7.63
C MET A 451 4.88 -12.76 -8.28
N LEU A 452 6.05 -12.33 -7.81
CA LEU A 452 7.38 -12.81 -8.19
C LEU A 452 8.19 -13.10 -6.92
N PRO A 453 9.30 -13.87 -7.02
CA PRO A 453 10.17 -14.09 -5.88
C PRO A 453 10.64 -12.76 -5.26
N ASP A 454 10.61 -12.69 -3.94
CA ASP A 454 11.08 -11.55 -3.17
C ASP A 454 12.48 -11.85 -2.59
N PRO A 455 13.55 -11.17 -3.04
CA PRO A 455 14.90 -11.46 -2.58
C PRO A 455 15.13 -11.08 -1.12
N TYR A 456 14.31 -10.18 -0.56
CA TYR A 456 14.49 -9.68 0.80
C TYR A 456 13.91 -10.60 1.86
N SER A 457 12.75 -11.21 1.58
CA SER A 457 12.16 -12.22 2.48
C SER A 457 12.45 -13.66 2.10
N GLY A 458 12.96 -13.92 0.89
CA GLY A 458 13.17 -15.26 0.35
C GLY A 458 11.86 -15.99 0.01
N ALA A 459 10.74 -15.26 -0.12
CA ALA A 459 9.48 -15.86 -0.53
C ALA A 459 9.44 -16.08 -2.05
N ASP A 460 8.91 -17.23 -2.47
CA ASP A 460 8.68 -17.52 -3.89
C ASP A 460 7.54 -16.69 -4.47
N GLY A 461 7.50 -16.57 -5.80
CA GLY A 461 6.39 -15.95 -6.51
C GLY A 461 5.29 -16.94 -6.90
N VAL A 462 4.35 -16.48 -7.71
CA VAL A 462 3.34 -17.34 -8.33
C VAL A 462 4.00 -18.25 -9.38
N GLU A 463 3.77 -19.56 -9.25
CA GLU A 463 4.34 -20.59 -10.14
C GLU A 463 3.22 -21.47 -10.72
N CYS A 464 3.28 -21.76 -12.02
CA CYS A 464 2.38 -22.73 -12.66
C CYS A 464 2.89 -24.15 -12.37
N VAL A 465 2.18 -24.92 -11.56
CA VAL A 465 2.54 -26.30 -11.20
C VAL A 465 2.13 -27.26 -12.32
N ARG A 466 0.93 -27.05 -12.86
CA ARG A 466 0.37 -27.77 -14.01
C ARG A 466 -0.71 -26.90 -14.66
N PRO A 467 -1.17 -27.18 -15.89
CA PRO A 467 -2.17 -26.37 -16.56
C PRO A 467 -3.40 -26.10 -15.67
N GLY A 468 -3.67 -24.82 -15.41
CA GLY A 468 -4.78 -24.35 -14.58
C GLY A 468 -4.56 -24.45 -13.06
N VAL A 469 -3.40 -24.88 -12.58
CA VAL A 469 -3.07 -24.97 -11.14
C VAL A 469 -1.79 -24.23 -10.81
N TYR A 470 -1.89 -23.36 -9.84
CA TYR A 470 -0.83 -22.42 -9.47
C TYR A 470 -0.49 -22.55 -8.01
N ARG A 471 0.81 -22.51 -7.72
CA ARG A 471 1.35 -22.31 -6.38
C ARG A 471 1.48 -20.82 -6.13
N VAL A 472 0.97 -20.36 -4.99
CA VAL A 472 1.00 -18.96 -4.58
C VAL A 472 1.54 -18.88 -3.17
N THR A 473 2.60 -18.10 -2.98
CA THR A 473 3.21 -17.87 -1.68
C THR A 473 2.75 -16.54 -1.13
N THR A 474 2.37 -16.56 0.15
CA THR A 474 1.97 -15.38 0.91
C THR A 474 2.71 -15.35 2.24
N SER A 475 2.79 -14.18 2.85
CA SER A 475 3.37 -14.02 4.18
C SER A 475 2.44 -13.17 5.04
N ALA A 476 2.19 -13.60 6.26
CA ALA A 476 1.50 -12.83 7.29
C ALA A 476 2.46 -12.55 8.44
N LEU A 477 2.53 -11.30 8.86
CA LEU A 477 3.40 -10.80 9.92
C LEU A 477 2.53 -10.15 10.99
N SER A 478 2.87 -10.45 12.24
CA SER A 478 2.17 -9.98 13.43
C SER A 478 3.14 -10.07 14.62
N ARG A 479 2.78 -9.51 15.79
CA ARG A 479 3.67 -9.55 16.97
C ARG A 479 3.93 -10.99 17.45
N GLU A 480 3.01 -11.88 17.12
CA GLU A 480 2.98 -13.32 17.42
C GLU A 480 3.95 -14.12 16.53
N GLY A 481 4.40 -13.52 15.42
CA GLY A 481 5.40 -14.10 14.54
C GLY A 481 5.09 -13.93 13.05
N ILE A 482 5.89 -14.63 12.24
CA ILE A 482 5.81 -14.63 10.79
C ILE A 482 5.29 -15.98 10.33
N VAL A 483 4.21 -15.97 9.55
CA VAL A 483 3.63 -17.15 8.92
C VAL A 483 3.80 -17.04 7.43
N ARG A 484 4.46 -18.01 6.80
CA ARG A 484 4.51 -18.17 5.35
C ARG A 484 3.52 -19.24 4.95
N VAL A 485 2.64 -18.91 4.00
CA VAL A 485 1.62 -19.84 3.52
C VAL A 485 1.79 -20.07 2.03
N THR A 486 1.89 -21.33 1.65
CA THR A 486 1.98 -21.79 0.26
C THR A 486 0.69 -22.48 -0.14
N LEU A 487 -0.07 -21.88 -1.04
CA LEU A 487 -1.39 -22.34 -1.48
C LEU A 487 -1.28 -22.94 -2.89
N GLN A 488 -1.92 -24.09 -3.12
CA GLN A 488 -2.15 -24.60 -4.47
C GLN A 488 -3.59 -24.33 -4.90
N LEU A 489 -3.76 -23.40 -5.83
CA LEU A 489 -5.06 -22.93 -6.31
C LEU A 489 -5.29 -23.39 -7.74
N ARG A 490 -6.40 -24.07 -7.97
CA ARG A 490 -6.86 -24.47 -9.31
C ARG A 490 -7.93 -23.52 -9.81
N LEU A 491 -7.77 -23.03 -11.03
CA LEU A 491 -8.83 -22.34 -11.77
C LEU A 491 -9.93 -23.34 -12.12
N GLU A 492 -11.19 -23.03 -11.77
CA GLU A 492 -12.33 -23.85 -12.18
C GLU A 492 -12.76 -23.57 -13.63
N GLU A 493 -12.37 -22.41 -14.14
CA GLU A 493 -12.71 -21.93 -15.49
C GLU A 493 -11.50 -22.01 -16.43
N SER A 494 -11.74 -21.87 -17.74
CA SER A 494 -10.66 -21.66 -18.71
C SER A 494 -9.88 -20.37 -18.39
N LEU A 495 -8.67 -20.22 -18.93
CA LEU A 495 -7.86 -19.02 -18.70
C LEU A 495 -8.58 -17.75 -19.20
N GLU A 496 -9.26 -17.82 -20.35
CA GLU A 496 -10.03 -16.71 -20.92
C GLU A 496 -11.21 -16.31 -20.03
N LYS A 497 -11.96 -17.29 -19.51
CA LYS A 497 -13.08 -17.00 -18.62
C LYS A 497 -12.61 -16.56 -17.23
N SER A 498 -11.49 -17.11 -16.75
CA SER A 498 -10.84 -16.66 -15.51
C SER A 498 -10.40 -15.21 -15.62
N ARG A 499 -9.86 -14.77 -16.77
CA ARG A 499 -9.53 -13.36 -17.01
C ARG A 499 -10.75 -12.46 -16.74
N LEU A 500 -11.93 -12.82 -17.25
CA LEU A 500 -13.17 -12.09 -16.98
C LEU A 500 -13.56 -12.11 -15.50
N VAL A 501 -13.34 -13.22 -14.78
CA VAL A 501 -13.62 -13.32 -13.34
C VAL A 501 -12.76 -12.32 -12.52
N PHE A 502 -11.53 -12.10 -12.97
CA PHE A 502 -10.55 -11.15 -12.40
C PHE A 502 -10.60 -9.75 -13.04
N SER A 503 -11.53 -9.48 -13.96
CA SER A 503 -11.72 -8.14 -14.54
C SER A 503 -12.93 -7.42 -13.94
N PRO A 504 -12.88 -6.08 -13.84
CA PRO A 504 -14.05 -5.24 -13.56
C PRO A 504 -15.24 -5.55 -14.48
N LEU A 505 -16.45 -5.30 -14.00
CA LEU A 505 -17.70 -5.58 -14.71
C LEU A 505 -17.83 -4.83 -16.04
N LEU A 506 -17.44 -3.56 -16.11
CA LEU A 506 -17.44 -2.78 -17.34
C LEU A 506 -16.43 -3.33 -18.36
N ASP A 507 -15.28 -3.81 -17.89
CA ASP A 507 -14.29 -4.46 -18.75
C ASP A 507 -14.83 -5.78 -19.30
N ARG A 508 -15.54 -6.56 -18.48
CA ARG A 508 -16.19 -7.79 -18.93
C ARG A 508 -17.20 -7.54 -20.06
N PHE A 509 -18.00 -6.48 -19.95
CA PHE A 509 -18.96 -6.10 -20.99
C PHE A 509 -18.30 -5.61 -22.27
N TYR A 510 -17.17 -4.91 -22.12
CA TYR A 510 -16.35 -4.50 -23.25
C TYR A 510 -15.74 -5.70 -23.97
N TYR A 511 -15.27 -6.71 -23.22
CA TYR A 511 -14.74 -7.96 -23.76
C TYR A 511 -15.79 -9.00 -24.16
N GLY A 512 -17.06 -8.59 -24.27
CA GLY A 512 -18.11 -9.39 -24.92
C GLY A 512 -19.03 -10.17 -23.97
N GLU A 513 -18.92 -10.02 -22.65
CA GLU A 513 -19.94 -10.56 -21.75
C GLU A 513 -21.28 -9.86 -21.97
N ASP A 514 -22.34 -10.65 -22.16
CA ASP A 514 -23.68 -10.11 -22.35
C ASP A 514 -24.28 -9.60 -21.03
N PHE A 515 -24.29 -8.27 -20.88
CA PHE A 515 -24.88 -7.59 -19.74
C PHE A 515 -26.39 -7.79 -19.63
N ARG A 516 -27.08 -8.15 -20.72
CA ARG A 516 -28.55 -8.35 -20.75
C ARG A 516 -28.93 -9.65 -20.04
N ALA A 517 -28.17 -10.72 -20.25
CA ALA A 517 -28.43 -12.05 -19.68
C ALA A 517 -28.06 -12.20 -18.18
N ARG A 518 -27.43 -11.18 -17.55
CA ARG A 518 -26.98 -11.29 -16.15
C ARG A 518 -28.12 -11.37 -15.13
N PRO A 519 -28.02 -12.23 -14.08
CA PRO A 519 -29.14 -12.48 -13.17
C PRO A 519 -29.34 -11.43 -12.06
N VAL A 520 -28.30 -10.74 -11.59
CA VAL A 520 -28.36 -9.89 -10.37
C VAL A 520 -28.09 -8.41 -10.68
N LYS A 521 -29.08 -7.74 -11.28
CA LYS A 521 -29.00 -6.36 -11.78
C LYS A 521 -28.79 -5.31 -10.68
N ILE A 522 -29.34 -5.54 -9.48
CA ILE A 522 -29.10 -4.66 -8.32
C ILE A 522 -27.62 -4.65 -7.90
N SER A 523 -26.94 -5.81 -7.99
CA SER A 523 -25.51 -5.90 -7.72
C SER A 523 -24.71 -5.23 -8.82
N ASP A 524 -25.14 -5.37 -10.07
CA ASP A 524 -24.50 -4.73 -11.22
C ASP A 524 -24.55 -3.19 -11.07
N SER A 525 -25.66 -2.61 -10.61
CA SER A 525 -25.76 -1.17 -10.31
C SER A 525 -24.68 -0.68 -9.35
N GLY A 526 -24.50 -1.35 -8.21
CA GLY A 526 -23.49 -0.97 -7.23
C GLY A 526 -22.06 -1.13 -7.75
N ARG A 527 -21.79 -2.19 -8.53
CA ARG A 527 -20.48 -2.44 -9.14
C ARG A 527 -20.14 -1.42 -10.21
N ILE A 528 -21.05 -1.18 -11.15
CA ILE A 528 -20.89 -0.17 -12.21
C ILE A 528 -20.64 1.20 -11.59
N ARG A 529 -21.40 1.57 -10.55
CA ARG A 529 -21.17 2.82 -9.83
C ARG A 529 -19.73 2.92 -9.30
N ASN A 530 -19.27 1.91 -8.56
CA ASN A 530 -17.91 1.91 -8.00
C ASN A 530 -16.83 1.91 -9.10
N GLU A 531 -17.05 1.19 -10.19
CA GLU A 531 -16.12 1.11 -11.32
C GLU A 531 -16.03 2.42 -12.09
N LEU A 532 -17.16 3.10 -12.37
CA LEU A 532 -17.12 4.43 -13.00
C LEU A 532 -16.39 5.45 -12.14
N GLN A 533 -16.62 5.41 -10.83
CA GLN A 533 -15.87 6.26 -9.91
C GLN A 533 -14.36 5.99 -9.99
N THR A 534 -13.95 4.76 -10.31
CA THR A 534 -12.54 4.37 -10.46
C THR A 534 -11.97 4.77 -11.79
N LEU A 535 -12.69 4.43 -12.85
CA LEU A 535 -12.18 4.48 -14.19
C LEU A 535 -12.22 5.89 -14.77
N CYS A 536 -13.16 6.74 -14.35
CA CYS A 536 -13.32 8.09 -14.90
C CYS A 536 -13.84 9.11 -13.88
N SER A 537 -13.25 9.17 -12.68
CA SER A 537 -13.68 10.14 -11.64
C SER A 537 -13.72 11.59 -12.12
N GLU A 538 -12.82 11.99 -13.02
CA GLU A 538 -12.75 13.33 -13.64
C GLU A 538 -13.98 13.67 -14.49
N ALA A 539 -14.67 12.63 -14.97
CA ALA A 539 -15.87 12.74 -15.79
C ALA A 539 -17.17 12.63 -14.99
N LEU A 540 -17.11 12.66 -13.65
CA LEU A 540 -18.28 12.51 -12.79
C LEU A 540 -18.65 13.80 -12.04
N ASP A 541 -19.87 14.31 -12.25
CA ASP A 541 -20.45 15.36 -11.41
C ASP A 541 -21.38 14.75 -10.35
N TYR A 542 -21.12 15.04 -9.07
CA TYR A 542 -21.99 14.64 -7.97
C TYR A 542 -23.06 15.70 -7.71
N LEU A 543 -24.33 15.34 -7.91
CA LEU A 543 -25.47 16.23 -7.74
C LEU A 543 -25.96 16.23 -6.28
N GLU A 544 -26.59 17.33 -5.85
CA GLU A 544 -27.06 17.53 -4.46
C GLU A 544 -28.11 16.49 -4.01
N ASP A 545 -28.83 15.88 -4.95
CA ASP A 545 -29.82 14.83 -4.70
C ASP A 545 -29.23 13.41 -4.63
N GLY A 546 -27.89 13.30 -4.65
CA GLY A 546 -27.17 12.02 -4.58
C GLY A 546 -27.05 11.29 -5.92
N ARG A 547 -27.49 11.91 -7.03
CA ARG A 547 -27.21 11.42 -8.38
C ARG A 547 -25.77 11.74 -8.81
N ILE A 548 -25.29 10.98 -9.78
CA ILE A 548 -23.98 11.10 -10.41
C ILE A 548 -24.22 11.26 -11.91
N ARG A 549 -23.74 12.37 -12.47
CA ARG A 549 -23.72 12.61 -13.91
C ARG A 549 -22.40 12.13 -14.49
N VAL A 550 -22.45 11.31 -15.53
CA VAL A 550 -21.28 10.83 -16.27
C VAL A 550 -21.17 11.63 -17.57
N CYS A 551 -20.12 12.45 -17.69
CA CYS A 551 -19.85 13.29 -18.86
C CYS A 551 -18.80 12.61 -19.75
N PHE A 552 -19.22 11.81 -20.74
CA PHE A 552 -18.28 11.03 -21.57
C PHE A 552 -17.28 11.92 -22.34
N SER A 553 -17.66 13.16 -22.67
CA SER A 553 -16.79 14.13 -23.35
C SER A 553 -15.56 14.56 -22.54
N ARG A 554 -15.55 14.33 -21.21
CA ARG A 554 -14.41 14.63 -20.33
C ARG A 554 -13.44 13.45 -20.17
N ILE A 555 -13.77 12.27 -20.71
CA ILE A 555 -12.93 11.08 -20.55
C ILE A 555 -11.82 11.09 -21.60
N ASP A 556 -10.56 11.23 -21.14
CA ASP A 556 -9.37 11.15 -21.99
C ASP A 556 -9.29 9.77 -22.69
N GLU A 557 -8.99 9.76 -23.99
CA GLU A 557 -8.83 8.53 -24.78
C GLU A 557 -7.71 7.62 -24.25
N ALA A 558 -6.70 8.20 -23.59
CA ALA A 558 -5.63 7.47 -22.92
C ALA A 558 -6.12 6.74 -21.65
N VAL A 559 -7.22 7.19 -21.05
CA VAL A 559 -7.89 6.54 -19.91
C VAL A 559 -8.90 5.51 -20.42
N LEU A 560 -9.74 5.90 -21.38
CA LEU A 560 -10.75 5.02 -21.95
C LEU A 560 -10.82 5.21 -23.48
N PRO A 561 -10.43 4.22 -24.29
CA PRO A 561 -10.54 4.29 -25.75
C PRO A 561 -11.98 4.56 -26.21
N LEU A 562 -12.15 5.29 -27.32
CA LEU A 562 -13.47 5.73 -27.81
C LEU A 562 -14.46 4.58 -28.06
N ASP A 563 -13.98 3.43 -28.54
CA ASP A 563 -14.81 2.24 -28.74
C ASP A 563 -15.30 1.66 -27.40
N LYS A 564 -14.44 1.66 -26.37
CA LYS A 564 -14.82 1.28 -25.01
C LYS A 564 -15.78 2.28 -24.38
N GLN A 565 -15.59 3.58 -24.60
CA GLN A 565 -16.54 4.62 -24.18
C GLN A 565 -17.93 4.40 -24.77
N ARG A 566 -18.02 4.16 -26.08
CA ARG A 566 -19.29 3.87 -26.77
C ARG A 566 -19.98 2.64 -26.20
N ARG A 567 -19.22 1.57 -25.96
CA ARG A 567 -19.76 0.34 -25.40
C ARG A 567 -20.27 0.53 -23.97
N ILE A 568 -19.51 1.24 -23.13
CA ILE A 568 -19.95 1.54 -21.76
C ILE A 568 -21.20 2.42 -21.78
N ARG A 569 -21.27 3.43 -22.65
CA ARG A 569 -22.48 4.24 -22.82
C ARG A 569 -23.71 3.39 -23.15
N GLU A 570 -23.60 2.48 -24.13
CA GLU A 570 -24.69 1.54 -24.49
C GLU A 570 -25.15 0.71 -23.29
N VAL A 571 -24.20 0.19 -22.49
CA VAL A 571 -24.49 -0.58 -21.28
C VAL A 571 -25.26 0.28 -20.28
N LEU A 572 -24.77 1.49 -20.01
CA LEU A 572 -25.36 2.41 -19.04
C LEU A 572 -26.78 2.83 -19.43
N GLU A 573 -27.00 3.18 -20.70
CA GLU A 573 -28.31 3.54 -21.24
C GLU A 573 -29.30 2.38 -21.10
N TRP A 574 -28.88 1.15 -21.42
CA TRP A 574 -29.74 -0.03 -21.28
C TRP A 574 -30.14 -0.29 -19.83
N TYR A 575 -29.19 -0.22 -18.88
CA TYR A 575 -29.48 -0.40 -17.46
C TYR A 575 -30.39 0.71 -16.90
N GLN A 576 -30.21 1.95 -17.35
CA GLN A 576 -31.05 3.08 -16.94
C GLN A 576 -32.49 2.90 -17.44
N GLU A 577 -32.67 2.42 -18.67
CA GLU A 577 -33.98 2.17 -19.28
C GLU A 577 -34.69 0.96 -18.65
N HIS A 578 -34.00 -0.18 -18.51
CA HIS A 578 -34.62 -1.45 -18.10
C HIS A 578 -34.67 -1.63 -16.58
N HIS A 579 -33.82 -0.91 -15.84
CA HIS A 579 -33.68 -1.02 -14.39
C HIS A 579 -33.64 0.36 -13.68
N PRO A 580 -34.60 1.26 -13.94
CA PRO A 580 -34.54 2.66 -13.52
C PRO A 580 -34.49 2.85 -12.01
N ILE A 581 -35.08 1.93 -11.23
CA ILE A 581 -35.05 2.00 -9.75
C ILE A 581 -33.63 1.84 -9.22
N TRP A 582 -32.88 0.87 -9.74
CA TRP A 582 -31.51 0.58 -9.27
C TRP A 582 -30.50 1.57 -9.84
N PHE A 583 -30.78 2.14 -11.00
CA PHE A 583 -29.94 3.14 -11.67
C PHE A 583 -30.46 4.58 -11.52
N ARG A 584 -31.36 4.84 -10.56
CA ARG A 584 -31.88 6.19 -10.26
C ARG A 584 -30.79 7.21 -9.93
N TRP A 585 -29.63 6.72 -9.50
CA TRP A 585 -28.47 7.53 -9.20
C TRP A 585 -27.76 8.03 -10.46
N LEU A 586 -27.96 7.40 -11.63
CA LEU A 586 -27.20 7.68 -12.84
C LEU A 586 -27.87 8.74 -13.72
N VAL A 587 -27.08 9.68 -14.22
CA VAL A 587 -27.42 10.62 -15.30
C VAL A 587 -26.33 10.51 -16.36
N ILE A 588 -26.72 10.38 -17.64
CA ILE A 588 -25.78 10.18 -18.75
C ILE A 588 -25.78 11.45 -19.61
N GLU A 589 -24.60 11.98 -19.93
CA GLU A 589 -24.38 13.10 -20.86
C GLU A 589 -23.50 12.65 -22.05
#